data_AF-A0A380T9L7-F1
#
_entry.id   AF-A0A380T9L7-F1
#
_cell.length_a   1.000
_cell.length_b   1.000
_cell.length_c   1.000
_cell.angle_alpha   90.00
_cell.angle_beta   90.00
_cell.angle_gamma   90.00
#
_symmetry.space_group_name_H-M   'P 1'
#
loop_
_entity.id
_entity.type
_entity.pdbx_description
1 polymer ?
#
loop_
_entity_poly.entity_id
_entity_poly.type
_entity_poly.pdbx_seq_one_letter_code
_entity_poly.pdbx_strand_id
1 'polypeptide(L)' 'MAQLYQEMAFLAYHFHWPHAELVALEHRERRRWCREISAINRHLDGGPSNPFDIR' A
#
# COMPACT_ATOMS: atom_id res chain seq x y z
N MET A 1 -9.05 10.53 -13.29
CA MET A 1 -8.62 9.24 -13.86
C MET A 1 -7.15 8.93 -13.58
N ALA A 2 -6.21 9.87 -13.74
CA ALA A 2 -4.77 9.64 -13.49
C ALA A 2 -4.46 9.09 -12.08
N GLN A 3 -5.11 9.63 -11.04
CA GLN A 3 -4.89 9.21 -9.64
C GLN A 3 -5.29 7.74 -9.38
N LEU A 4 -6.33 7.24 -10.04
CA LEU A 4 -6.84 5.88 -9.84
C LEU A 4 -5.82 4.84 -10.32
N TYR A 5 -5.33 5.00 -11.55
CA TYR A 5 -4.33 4.07 -12.10
C TYR A 5 -3.00 4.15 -11.36
N GLN A 6 -2.60 5.33 -10.88
CA GLN A 6 -1.42 5.46 -10.02
C GLN A 6 -1.58 4.69 -8.70
N GLU A 7 -2.72 4.82 -8.01
CA GLU A 7 -3.00 4.05 -6.79
C GLU A 7 -2.96 2.54 -7.05
N MET A 8 -3.61 2.08 -8.13
CA MET A 8 -3.62 0.66 -8.48
C MET A 8 -2.23 0.15 -8.87
N ALA A 9 -1.45 0.91 -9.64
CA ALA A 9 -0.10 0.53 -10.03
C ALA A 9 0.84 0.43 -8.81
N PHE A 10 0.72 1.37 -7.87
CA PHE A 10 1.49 1.36 -6.62
C PHE A 10 1.17 0.13 -5.78
N LEU A 11 -0.11 -0.20 -5.62
CA LEU A 11 -0.55 -1.39 -4.89
C LEU A 11 -0.14 -2.69 -5.59
N ALA A 12 -0.28 -2.76 -6.93
CA ALA A 12 0.17 -3.91 -7.72
C ALA A 12 1.68 -4.14 -7.60
N TYR A 13 2.47 -3.06 -7.53
CA TYR A 13 3.92 -3.14 -7.36
C TYR A 13 4.32 -3.69 -5.99
N HIS A 14 3.63 -3.31 -4.91
CA HIS A 14 4.01 -3.68 -3.55
C HIS A 14 3.35 -4.97 -3.02
N PHE A 15 2.10 -5.24 -3.37
CA PHE A 15 1.36 -6.40 -2.88
C PHE A 15 1.08 -7.45 -3.96
N HIS A 16 1.40 -7.16 -5.21
CA HIS A 16 1.15 -8.05 -6.35
C HIS A 16 -0.32 -8.50 -6.47
N TRP A 17 -1.24 -7.69 -5.96
CA TRP A 17 -2.67 -7.95 -6.09
C TRP A 17 -3.10 -7.92 -7.57
N PRO A 18 -3.97 -8.84 -7.97
CA PRO A 18 -4.49 -8.88 -9.33
C PRO A 18 -5.34 -7.64 -9.61
N HIS A 19 -5.38 -7.22 -10.88
CA HIS A 19 -6.13 -6.04 -11.31
C HIS A 19 -7.60 -6.04 -10.85
N ALA A 20 -8.24 -7.21 -10.87
CA ALA A 20 -9.63 -7.37 -10.46
C ALA A 20 -9.86 -6.97 -8.98
N GLU A 21 -8.95 -7.32 -8.08
CA GLU A 21 -9.04 -6.96 -6.66
C GLU A 21 -8.82 -5.45 -6.48
N LEU A 22 -7.89 -4.85 -7.23
CA LEU A 22 -7.59 -3.42 -7.15
C LEU A 22 -8.76 -2.54 -7.63
N VAL A 23 -9.46 -2.99 -8.66
CA VAL A 23 -10.66 -2.31 -9.19
C VAL A 23 -11.83 -2.45 -8.23
N ALA A 24 -11.95 -3.59 -7.53
CA ALA A 24 -13.02 -3.83 -6.56
C ALA A 24 -12.90 -2.98 -5.28
N LEU A 25 -11.69 -2.57 -4.90
CA LEU A 25 -11.48 -1.70 -3.74
C LEU A 25 -12.16 -0.34 -3.92
N GLU A 26 -12.74 0.20 -2.85
CA GLU A 26 -13.16 1.59 -2.87
C GLU A 26 -11.93 2.53 -2.90
N HIS A 27 -12.10 3.73 -3.45
CA HIS A 27 -11.02 4.72 -3.50
C HIS A 27 -10.48 5.08 -2.11
N ARG A 28 -11.33 5.08 -1.07
CA ARG A 28 -10.88 5.31 0.31
C ARG A 28 -9.98 4.20 0.83
N GLU A 29 -10.25 2.96 0.45
CA GLU A 29 -9.47 1.78 0.86
C GLU A 29 -8.14 1.74 0.13
N ARG A 30 -8.12 1.94 -1.18
CA ARG A 30 -6.85 2.06 -1.94
C ARG A 30 -5.93 3.11 -1.34
N ARG A 31 -6.45 4.30 -1.04
CA ARG A 31 -5.66 5.37 -0.42
C ARG A 31 -5.18 5.03 0.98
N ARG A 32 -5.94 4.26 1.76
CA ARG A 32 -5.48 3.76 3.07
C ARG A 32 -4.27 2.85 2.87
N TRP A 33 -4.37 1.86 1.99
CA TRP A 33 -3.25 0.94 1.71
C TRP A 33 -2.01 1.65 1.19
N CYS A 34 -2.14 2.63 0.29
CA CYS A 34 -1.01 3.44 -0.15
C CYS A 34 -0.31 4.16 1.01
N ARG A 35 -1.07 4.66 2.00
CA ARG A 35 -0.51 5.32 3.20
C ARG A 35 0.23 4.33 4.10
N GLU A 36 -0.33 3.14 4.33
CA GLU A 36 0.29 2.10 5.16
C GLU A 36 1.62 1.62 4.56
N ILE A 37 1.63 1.28 3.27
CA ILE A 37 2.86 0.91 2.56
C ILE A 37 3.90 2.03 2.66
N SER A 38 3.49 3.27 2.43
CA SER A 38 4.42 4.40 2.52
C SER A 38 4.94 4.60 3.95
N ALA A 39 4.13 4.33 4.98
CA ALA A 39 4.56 4.39 6.37
C ALA A 39 5.57 3.28 6.69
N ILE A 40 5.31 2.05 6.24
CA ILE A 40 6.23 0.91 6.35
C ILE A 40 7.55 1.23 5.66
N ASN A 41 7.53 1.68 4.40
CA ASN A 41 8.75 1.99 3.65
C ASN A 41 9.56 3.10 4.32
N ARG A 42 8.91 4.18 4.80
CA ARG A 42 9.61 5.23 5.56
C ARG A 42 10.27 4.71 6.84
N HIS A 43 9.64 3.74 7.49
CA HIS A 43 10.19 3.11 8.69
C HIS A 43 11.35 2.16 8.37
N LEU A 44 11.25 1.42 7.26
CA LEU A 44 12.29 0.51 6.78
C LEU A 44 13.53 1.24 6.27
N ASP A 45 13.35 2.35 5.56
CA ASP A 45 14.44 3.21 5.06
C ASP A 45 15.23 3.87 6.22
N GLY A 46 14.75 3.79 7.47
CA GLY A 46 15.38 4.32 8.69
C GLY A 46 15.76 3.30 9.78
N GLY A 47 15.06 2.16 9.91
CA GLY A 47 15.31 1.01 10.83
C GLY A 47 15.35 1.29 12.37
N PRO A 48 15.21 0.28 13.26
CA PRO A 48 14.21 -0.78 13.31
C PRO A 48 13.06 -0.47 14.30
N SER A 49 11.88 -1.00 13.99
CA SER A 49 11.00 -1.69 14.94
C SER A 49 9.89 -2.26 14.07
N ASN A 50 9.91 -3.57 13.85
CA ASN A 50 8.77 -4.21 13.24
C ASN A 50 7.56 -3.91 14.15
N PRO A 51 6.51 -3.21 13.68
CA PRO A 51 5.36 -2.88 14.53
C PRO A 51 4.62 -4.13 15.04
N PHE A 52 4.98 -5.32 14.55
CA PHE A 52 4.48 -6.61 14.98
C PHE A 52 5.45 -7.41 15.87
N ASP A 53 6.62 -6.86 16.24
CA ASP A 53 7.47 -7.45 17.28
C ASP A 53 6.83 -7.21 18.65
N ILE A 54 5.77 -7.98 18.94
CA ILE A 54 5.19 -8.08 20.27
C ILE A 54 5.98 -9.18 21.00
N ARG A 55 6.72 -8.80 22.05
CA ARG A 55 7.26 -9.74 23.05
C ARG A 55 6.18 -10.18 24.02
#